data_AF-A0A7V5G782-F1
#
_entry.id   AF-A0A7V5G782-F1
#
_cell.length_a   1.000
_cell.length_b   1.000
_cell.length_c   1.000
_cell.angle_alpha   90.00
_cell.angle_beta   90.00
_cell.angle_gamma   90.00
#
_symmetry.space_group_name_H-M   'P 1'
#
loop_
_entity.id
_entity.type
_entity.pdbx_description
1 polymer ?
#
loop_
_entity_poly.entity_id
_entity_poly.type
_entity_poly.pdbx_seq_one_letter_code
_entity_poly.pdbx_strand_id
1 'polypeptide(L)'
;MKGFILNIRKAKNEDIIVTVLSNCEVRSYYRFYGARHSILQLGNLIDFEVQESKNGFMPQIRKISHISFTWISSTNHLSIWQNFIKL
;
A
#
# COMPACT_ATOMS: atom_id res chain seq x y z
N MET A 1 -9.52 4.48 -5.00
CA MET A 1 -8.94 3.38 -5.83
C MET A 1 -8.68 2.23 -4.89
N LYS A 2 -8.87 0.99 -5.33
CA LYS A 2 -8.64 -0.18 -4.48
C LYS A 2 -7.50 -1.03 -5.01
N GLY A 3 -6.71 -1.60 -4.10
CA GLY A 3 -5.62 -2.48 -4.49
C GLY A 3 -4.90 -3.13 -3.33
N PHE A 4 -4.14 -4.18 -3.65
CA PHE A 4 -3.33 -4.91 -2.69
C PHE A 4 -1.90 -4.37 -2.66
N ILE A 5 -1.34 -4.25 -1.45
CA ILE A 5 0.05 -3.85 -1.26
C ILE A 5 0.97 -5.03 -1.58
N LEU A 6 1.74 -4.93 -2.66
CA LEU A 6 2.69 -5.95 -3.10
C LEU A 6 4.07 -5.79 -2.49
N ASN A 7 4.45 -4.56 -2.16
CA ASN A 7 5.78 -4.25 -1.66
C ASN A 7 5.79 -2.89 -0.95
N ILE A 8 6.65 -2.76 0.07
CA ILE A 8 6.87 -1.55 0.86
C ILE A 8 8.37 -1.33 0.96
N ARG A 9 8.88 -0.20 0.46
CA ARG A 9 10.29 0.19 0.55
C ARG A 9 10.41 1.49 1.33
N LYS A 10 11.39 1.58 2.22
CA LYS A 10 11.70 2.84 2.91
C LYS A 10 12.23 3.86 1.89
N ALA A 11 11.73 5.08 2.00
CA ALA A 11 12.24 6.24 1.29
C ALA A 11 13.04 7.11 2.27
N LYS A 12 13.08 8.42 2.04
CA LYS A 12 13.75 9.37 2.95
C LYS A 12 12.96 9.51 4.25
N ASN A 13 13.67 9.51 5.38
CA ASN A 13 13.07 9.62 6.73
C ASN A 13 12.05 8.48 6.99
N GLU A 14 10.84 8.83 7.42
CA GLU A 14 9.74 7.90 7.68
C GLU A 14 8.89 7.61 6.43
N ASP A 15 9.17 8.28 5.31
CA ASP A 15 8.40 8.09 4.08
C ASP A 15 8.64 6.72 3.47
N ILE A 16 7.65 6.25 2.71
CA ILE A 16 7.74 4.94 2.04
C ILE A 16 7.31 5.02 0.59
N ILE A 17 7.81 4.08 -0.21
CA ILE A 17 7.33 3.78 -1.55
C ILE A 17 6.54 2.48 -1.45
N VAL A 18 5.30 2.52 -1.92
CA VAL A 18 4.38 1.38 -1.88
C VAL A 18 4.03 0.97 -3.30
N THR A 19 4.21 -0.31 -3.62
CA THR A 19 3.76 -0.89 -4.89
C THR A 19 2.40 -1.53 -4.67
N VAL A 20 1.42 -1.13 -5.47
CA VAL A 20 0.03 -1.57 -5.34
C VAL A 20 -0.43 -2.23 -6.64
N LEU A 21 -1.03 -3.42 -6.51
CA LEU A 21 -1.81 -4.07 -7.56
C LEU A 21 -3.24 -3.57 -7.48
N SER A 22 -3.66 -2.79 -8.47
CA SER A 22 -5.05 -2.36 -8.66
C SER A 22 -5.71 -3.16 -9.79
N ASN A 23 -6.99 -2.93 -10.03
CA ASN A 23 -7.72 -3.61 -11.12
C ASN A 23 -7.15 -3.27 -12.52
N CYS A 24 -6.46 -2.14 -12.69
CA CYS A 24 -6.02 -1.67 -13.99
C CYS A 24 -4.50 -1.72 -14.19
N GLU A 25 -3.74 -1.61 -13.09
CA GLU A 25 -2.28 -1.52 -13.16
C GLU A 25 -1.59 -1.97 -11.87
N VAL A 26 -0.31 -2.35 -12.01
CA VAL A 26 0.65 -2.42 -10.92
C VAL A 26 1.50 -1.16 -10.95
N ARG A 27 1.37 -0.30 -9.93
CA ARG A 27 2.06 0.99 -9.89
C ARG A 27 2.66 1.26 -8.51
N SER A 28 3.80 1.95 -8.52
CA SER A 28 4.43 2.43 -7.29
C SER A 28 4.00 3.86 -6.98
N TYR A 29 3.70 4.10 -5.71
CA TYR A 29 3.28 5.39 -5.20
C TYR A 29 4.15 5.81 -4.03
N TYR A 30 4.38 7.11 -3.91
CA TYR A 30 5.05 7.69 -2.76
C TYR A 30 4.04 7.90 -1.64
N ARG A 31 4.46 7.65 -0.40
CA ARG A 31 3.66 7.95 0.78
C ARG A 31 4.49 8.80 1.73
N PHE A 32 4.00 10.01 1.97
CA PHE A 32 4.55 10.88 2.99
C PHE A 32 4.07 10.45 4.38
N TYR A 33 4.98 10.39 5.34
CA TYR A 33 4.75 9.93 6.70
C TYR A 33 4.91 11.11 7.67
N GLY A 34 3.78 11.70 8.06
CA GLY A 34 3.67 12.64 9.18
C GLY A 34 3.42 11.97 10.54
N ALA A 35 3.04 12.74 11.55
CA ALA A 35 2.95 12.27 12.95
C ALA A 35 1.80 11.28 13.25
N ARG A 36 0.84 11.05 12.33
CA ARG A 36 -0.34 10.20 12.60
C ARG A 36 -0.89 9.55 11.33
N HIS A 37 -0.26 8.47 10.86
CA HIS A 37 -0.70 7.74 9.66
C HIS A 37 -0.95 6.26 9.93
N SER A 38 -1.89 5.67 9.18
CA SER A 38 -2.22 4.23 9.22
C SER A 38 -0.99 3.38 8.88
N ILE A 39 -0.74 2.29 9.58
CA ILE A 39 0.40 1.42 9.28
C ILE A 39 0.06 0.58 8.06
N LEU A 40 0.86 0.67 6.99
CA LEU A 40 0.70 -0.20 5.83
C LEU A 40 1.46 -1.50 6.05
N GLN A 41 0.87 -2.61 5.60
CA GLN A 41 1.47 -3.92 5.67
C GLN A 41 1.29 -4.63 4.33
N LEU A 42 2.25 -5.50 4.02
CA LEU A 42 2.23 -6.35 2.85
C LEU A 42 0.93 -7.19 2.82
N GLY A 43 0.33 -7.30 1.64
CA GLY A 43 -0.89 -8.08 1.41
C GLY A 43 -2.18 -7.40 1.88
N ASN A 44 -2.12 -6.22 2.51
CA ASN A 44 -3.34 -5.49 2.86
C ASN A 44 -4.08 -5.02 1.61
N LEU A 45 -5.41 -5.19 1.62
CA LEU A 45 -6.30 -4.52 0.68
C LEU A 45 -6.60 -3.11 1.21
N ILE A 46 -6.39 -2.10 0.38
CA ILE A 46 -6.59 -0.70 0.74
C ILE A 46 -7.51 0.00 -0.26
N ASP A 47 -8.33 0.91 0.25
CA ASP A 47 -8.90 2.02 -0.53
C ASP A 47 -8.02 3.26 -0.32
N PHE A 48 -7.74 3.99 -1.39
CA PHE A 48 -6.86 5.15 -1.36
C PHE A 48 -7.15 6.15 -2.47
N GLU A 49 -6.76 7.39 -2.25
CA GLU A 49 -6.75 8.43 -3.27
C GLU A 49 -5.32 8.64 -3.80
N VAL A 50 -5.23 8.96 -5.09
CA VAL A 50 -3.97 9.31 -5.74
C VAL A 50 -3.92 10.83 -5.94
N GLN A 51 -2.84 11.45 -5.48
CA GLN A 51 -2.50 12.82 -5.81
C GLN A 51 -1.31 12.82 -6.77
N GLU A 52 -1.54 13.24 -8.00
CA GLU A 52 -0.48 13.39 -8.99
C GLU A 52 0.52 14.46 -8.55
N SER A 53 1.81 14.23 -8.82
CA SER A 53 2.86 15.18 -8.45
C SER A 53 2.90 16.33 -9.45
N LYS A 54 2.93 17.57 -8.95
CA LYS A 54 3.07 18.78 -9.79
C LYS A 54 4.45 18.90 -10.45
N ASN A 55 5.47 18.22 -9.92
CA ASN A 55 6.86 18.36 -10.35
C ASN A 55 7.37 17.14 -11.14
N GLY A 56 6.47 16.28 -11.65
CA GLY A 56 6.85 15.06 -12.36
C GLY A 56 7.47 13.96 -11.49
N PHE A 57 7.48 14.13 -10.16
CA PHE A 57 7.86 13.07 -9.23
C PHE A 57 6.77 11.98 -9.17
N MET A 58 7.05 10.87 -8.48
CA MET A 58 6.08 9.78 -8.28
C MET A 58 4.77 10.28 -7.67
N PRO A 59 3.60 9.82 -8.17
CA PRO A 59 2.29 10.14 -7.57
C PRO A 59 2.23 9.72 -6.11
N GLN A 60 1.47 10.46 -5.32
CA GLN A 60 1.36 10.24 -3.89
C GLN A 60 0.04 9.55 -3.52
N ILE A 61 0.11 8.55 -2.65
CA ILE A 61 -1.06 7.89 -2.06
C ILE A 61 -1.51 8.63 -0.80
N ARG A 62 -2.80 8.94 -0.69
CA ARG A 62 -3.43 9.63 0.45
C ARG A 62 -4.79 9.00 0.82
N LYS A 63 -5.37 9.46 1.95
CA LYS A 63 -6.66 9.01 2.51
C LYS A 63 -6.84 7.48 2.47
N ILE A 64 -5.91 6.78 3.11
CA ILE A 64 -5.86 5.32 3.05
C ILE A 64 -6.81 4.71 4.08
N SER A 65 -7.66 3.80 3.63
CA SER A 65 -8.54 2.98 4.47
C SER A 65 -8.26 1.51 4.23
N HIS A 66 -8.09 0.73 5.30
CA HIS A 66 -7.91 -0.71 5.20
C HIS A 66 -9.26 -1.39 4.96
N ILE A 67 -9.29 -2.34 4.04
CA ILE A 67 -10.45 -3.17 3.76
C ILE A 67 -10.18 -4.56 4.32
N SER A 68 -10.95 -4.95 5.33
CA SER A 68 -10.86 -6.28 5.93
C SER A 68 -11.44 -7.36 5.01
N PHE A 69 -10.97 -8.59 5.20
CA PHE A 69 -11.53 -9.79 4.58
C PHE A 69 -11.56 -10.93 5.61
N THR A 70 -12.38 -11.96 5.38
CA THR A 70 -12.79 -12.96 6.38
C THR A 70 -11.63 -13.71 7.04
N TRP A 71 -10.56 -14.00 6.32
CA TRP A 71 -9.42 -14.78 6.81
C TRP A 71 -8.22 -13.91 7.27
N ILE A 72 -8.35 -12.58 7.33
CA ILE A 72 -7.25 -11.67 7.73
C ILE A 72 -6.72 -11.98 9.14
N SER A 73 -7.57 -12.47 10.03
CA SER A 73 -7.21 -12.85 11.40
C SER A 73 -6.51 -14.21 11.50
N SER A 74 -6.56 -15.02 10.43
CA SER A 74 -5.90 -16.32 10.42
C SER A 74 -4.43 -16.16 10.07
N THR A 75 -3.55 -16.38 11.04
CA THR A 75 -2.10 -16.27 10.88
C THR A 75 -1.57 -17.13 9.72
N ASN A 76 -2.08 -18.36 9.57
CA ASN A 76 -1.65 -19.27 8.51
C ASN A 76 -2.03 -18.73 7.13
N HIS A 77 -3.29 -18.32 6.94
CA HIS A 77 -3.74 -17.77 5.67
C HIS A 77 -3.01 -16.46 5.35
N LEU A 78 -2.82 -15.59 6.34
CA LEU A 78 -2.10 -14.34 6.17
C LEU A 78 -0.64 -14.56 5.76
N SER A 79 0.05 -15.52 6.37
CA SER A 79 1.44 -15.84 6.02
C SER A 79 1.57 -16.38 4.60
N ILE A 80 0.71 -17.34 4.21
CA ILE A 80 0.67 -17.87 2.84
C ILE A 80 0.39 -16.73 1.86
N TRP A 81 -0.59 -15.89 2.17
CA TRP A 81 -0.97 -14.75 1.33
C TRP A 81 0.18 -13.77 1.14
N GLN A 82 0.83 -13.33 2.22
CA GLN A 82 1.95 -12.40 2.17
C GLN A 82 3.11 -12.95 1.35
N ASN A 83 3.38 -14.25 1.44
CA ASN A 83 4.42 -14.90 0.62
C ASN A 83 4.03 -14.98 -0.85
N PHE A 84 2.76 -15.24 -1.15
CA PHE A 84 2.26 -15.34 -2.52
C PHE A 84 2.21 -13.99 -3.25
N ILE A 85 1.75 -12.94 -2.57
CA ILE A 85 1.47 -11.64 -3.22
C ILE A 85 2.68 -10.70 -3.32
N LYS A 86 3.76 -11.01 -2.62
CA LYS A 86 4.93 -10.13 -2.61
C LYS A 86 5.57 -10.04 -4.00
N LEU A 87 5.84 -8.81 -4.44
CA LEU A 87 6.63 -8.51 -5.65
C LEU A 87 8.07 -8.11 -5.31
#